data_AF-A0A9D4GEC3-F1
#
_entry.id   AF-A0A9D4GEC3-F1
#
_cell.length_a   1.000
_cell.length_b   1.000
_cell.length_c   1.000
_cell.angle_alpha   90.00
_cell.angle_beta   90.00
_cell.angle_gamma   90.00
#
_symmetry.space_group_name_H-M   'P 1'
#
loop_
_entity.id
_entity.type
_entity.pdbx_description
1 polymer ?
#
loop_
_entity_poly.entity_id
_entity_poly.type
_entity_poly.pdbx_seq_one_letter_code
_entity_poly.pdbx_strand_id
1 'polypeptide(L)'
;MAEMYQNSLDTALHWILAEEPKTRDVPVSLLDDLVIHPDYLGAEDPRTWLRRQLLVSREKVNKTAAATIGQRINALWAADRKLRFTTSNFGHILSTFDRKK
;
A
#
# COMPACT_ATOMS: atom_id res chain seq x y z
N MET A 1 42.23 10.68 -1.87
CA MET A 1 41.56 9.74 -0.94
C MET A 1 40.28 10.34 -0.35
N ALA A 2 40.32 11.54 0.24
CA ALA A 2 39.10 12.21 0.76
C ALA A 2 38.00 12.41 -0.31
N GLU A 3 38.35 12.88 -1.52
CA GLU A 3 37.40 13.08 -2.63
C GLU A 3 36.76 11.78 -3.16
N MET A 4 37.44 10.64 -3.04
CA MET A 4 36.92 9.33 -3.46
C MET A 4 35.84 8.81 -2.51
N TYR A 5 36.00 9.07 -1.21
CA TYR A 5 34.99 8.74 -0.19
C TYR A 5 33.79 9.69 -0.24
N GLN A 6 34.02 10.97 -0.59
CA GLN A 6 32.95 11.95 -0.79
C GLN A 6 32.03 11.51 -1.94
N ASN A 7 32.60 11.15 -3.09
CA ASN A 7 31.83 10.69 -4.25
C ASN A 7 31.04 9.38 -3.98
N SER A 8 31.55 8.48 -3.14
CA SER A 8 30.83 7.24 -2.80
C SER A 8 29.63 7.48 -1.87
N LEU A 9 29.73 8.46 -0.97
CA LEU A 9 28.63 8.86 -0.09
C LEU A 9 27.53 9.61 -0.85
N ASP A 10 27.92 10.52 -1.75
CA ASP A 10 26.98 11.28 -2.59
C ASP A 10 26.18 10.34 -3.52
N THR A 11 26.80 9.27 -4.02
CA THR A 11 26.10 8.26 -4.83
C THR A 11 25.20 7.35 -3.98
N ALA A 12 25.62 7.01 -2.76
CA ALA A 12 24.87 6.12 -1.87
C ALA A 12 23.58 6.76 -1.30
N LEU A 13 23.55 8.09 -1.18
CA LEU A 13 22.43 8.84 -0.61
C LEU A 13 21.64 9.65 -1.64
N HIS A 14 21.95 9.53 -2.93
CA HIS A 14 21.25 10.26 -4.00
C HIS A 14 19.72 10.06 -3.95
N TRP A 15 19.26 8.92 -3.42
CA TRP A 15 17.83 8.63 -3.24
C TRP A 15 17.14 9.52 -2.19
N ILE A 16 17.87 10.04 -1.19
CA ILE A 16 17.32 10.97 -0.17
C ILE A 16 17.01 12.32 -0.80
N LEU A 17 17.84 12.75 -1.76
CA LEU A 17 17.68 14.02 -2.48
C LEU A 17 16.82 13.87 -3.75
N ALA A 18 16.40 12.65 -4.08
CA ALA A 18 15.52 12.42 -5.21
C ALA A 18 14.15 13.04 -4.94
N GLU A 19 13.53 13.60 -5.97
CA GLU A 19 12.16 14.12 -5.88
C GLU A 19 11.23 13.01 -5.39
N GLU A 20 10.42 13.29 -4.37
CA GLU A 20 9.42 12.33 -3.92
C GLU A 20 8.49 11.99 -5.10
N PRO A 21 8.24 10.70 -5.35
CA PRO A 21 7.38 10.29 -6.45
C PRO A 21 6.00 10.88 -6.22
N LYS A 22 5.50 11.65 -7.20
CA LYS A 22 4.17 12.26 -7.16
C LYS A 22 3.13 11.19 -6.86
N THR A 23 2.59 11.22 -5.65
CA THR A 23 1.60 10.25 -5.19
C THR A 23 0.31 10.46 -5.97
N ARG A 24 -0.27 9.36 -6.45
CA ARG A 24 -1.62 9.36 -7.02
C ARG A 24 -2.63 9.09 -5.90
N ASP A 25 -3.87 9.50 -6.11
CA ASP A 25 -4.96 9.07 -5.22
C ASP A 25 -4.97 7.56 -5.10
N VAL A 26 -5.06 7.07 -3.86
CA VAL A 26 -5.05 5.65 -3.57
C VAL A 26 -6.25 5.02 -4.30
N PRO A 27 -6.05 4.01 -5.16
CA PRO A 27 -7.12 3.50 -6.03
C PRO A 27 -8.25 2.80 -5.25
N VAL A 28 -8.02 2.51 -3.97
CA VAL A 28 -8.92 1.78 -3.07
C VAL A 28 -8.89 2.45 -1.71
N SER A 29 -10.05 2.59 -1.08
CA SER A 29 -10.18 3.13 0.28
C SER A 29 -9.38 2.30 1.28
N LEU A 30 -8.75 2.96 2.25
CA LEU A 30 -8.07 2.27 3.34
C LEU A 30 -9.12 1.70 4.31
N LEU A 31 -8.79 0.55 4.92
CA LEU A 31 -9.69 -0.07 5.88
C LEU A 31 -9.95 0.86 7.08
N ASP A 32 -8.89 1.53 7.56
CA ASP A 32 -8.97 2.45 8.70
C ASP A 32 -9.95 3.60 8.42
N ASP A 33 -9.95 4.16 7.20
CA ASP A 33 -10.89 5.21 6.79
C ASP A 33 -12.33 4.70 6.73
N LEU A 34 -12.52 3.44 6.33
CA LEU A 34 -13.85 2.84 6.22
C LEU A 34 -14.46 2.53 7.58
N VAL A 35 -13.67 2.06 8.56
CA VAL A 35 -14.20 1.65 9.88
C VAL A 35 -14.49 2.82 10.81
N ILE A 36 -13.93 4.00 10.54
CA ILE A 36 -14.26 5.24 11.26
C ILE A 36 -15.35 6.05 10.56
N HIS A 37 -15.79 5.62 9.37
CA HIS A 37 -16.76 6.35 8.58
C HIS A 37 -18.12 6.42 9.30
N PRO A 38 -18.81 7.57 9.35
CA PRO A 38 -20.12 7.69 10.01
C PRO A 38 -21.13 6.66 9.51
N ASP A 39 -21.17 6.41 8.19
CA ASP A 39 -22.06 5.41 7.60
C ASP A 39 -21.73 3.98 8.03
N TYR A 40 -20.47 3.67 8.36
CA TYR A 40 -20.12 2.37 8.92
C TYR A 40 -20.60 2.24 10.36
N LEU A 41 -20.39 3.30 11.16
CA LEU A 41 -20.78 3.34 12.57
C LEU A 41 -22.30 3.36 12.77
N GLY A 42 -23.03 3.97 11.83
CA GLY A 42 -24.49 4.06 11.83
C GLY A 42 -25.20 2.98 11.02
N ALA A 43 -24.48 2.06 10.37
CA ALA A 43 -25.09 0.99 9.58
C ALA A 43 -25.82 -0.01 10.48
N GLU A 44 -27.03 -0.41 10.07
CA GLU A 44 -27.76 -1.52 10.69
C GLU A 44 -26.98 -2.85 10.58
N ASP A 45 -26.29 -3.06 9.45
CA ASP A 45 -25.33 -4.14 9.25
C ASP A 45 -23.98 -3.59 8.75
N PRO A 46 -23.05 -3.27 9.68
CA PRO A 46 -21.72 -2.76 9.33
C PRO A 46 -20.90 -3.72 8.47
N ARG A 47 -21.11 -5.04 8.62
CA ARG A 47 -20.37 -6.04 7.84
C ARG A 47 -20.77 -6.01 6.38
N THR A 48 -22.08 -5.93 6.10
CA THR A 48 -22.59 -5.82 4.73
C THR A 48 -22.21 -4.49 4.11
N TRP A 49 -22.29 -3.39 4.85
CA TRP A 49 -21.83 -2.09 4.39
C TRP A 49 -20.34 -2.15 4.00
N LEU A 50 -19.49 -2.66 4.89
CA LEU A 50 -18.05 -2.75 4.66
C LEU A 50 -17.73 -3.62 3.45
N ARG A 51 -18.39 -4.77 3.30
CA ARG A 51 -18.23 -5.63 2.12
C ARG A 51 -18.53 -4.90 0.82
N ARG A 52 -19.57 -4.05 0.79
CA ARG A 52 -19.91 -3.25 -0.39
C ARG A 52 -18.83 -2.22 -0.70
N GLN A 53 -18.31 -1.54 0.31
CA GLN A 53 -17.24 -0.55 0.11
C GLN A 53 -15.91 -1.17 -0.31
N LEU A 54 -15.64 -2.41 0.11
CA LEU A 54 -14.44 -3.16 -0.26
C LEU A 54 -14.49 -3.76 -1.67
N LEU A 55 -15.61 -3.62 -2.42
CA LEU A 55 -15.69 -4.08 -3.80
C LEU A 55 -14.77 -3.24 -4.69
N VAL A 56 -13.78 -3.90 -5.29
CA VAL A 56 -12.83 -3.26 -6.22
C VAL A 56 -13.26 -3.54 -7.66
N SER A 57 -13.46 -2.49 -8.45
CA SER A 57 -13.80 -2.63 -9.87
C SER A 57 -12.60 -3.15 -10.66
N ARG A 58 -12.88 -3.86 -11.78
CA ARG A 58 -11.82 -4.35 -12.67
C ARG A 58 -11.00 -3.23 -13.29
N GLU A 59 -11.61 -2.08 -13.51
CA GLU A 59 -10.92 -0.87 -13.96
C GLU A 59 -9.87 -0.42 -12.94
N LYS A 60 -10.21 -0.37 -11.64
CA LYS A 60 -9.27 -0.03 -10.57
C LYS A 60 -8.12 -1.04 -10.52
N VAL A 61 -8.42 -2.34 -10.64
CA VAL A 61 -7.39 -3.39 -10.71
C VAL A 61 -6.43 -3.15 -11.88
N ASN A 62 -6.96 -2.89 -13.08
CA ASN A 62 -6.14 -2.66 -14.28
C ASN A 62 -5.30 -1.37 -14.16
N LYS A 63 -5.88 -0.29 -13.62
CA LYS A 63 -5.17 0.97 -13.37
C LYS A 63 -4.02 0.78 -12.38
N THR A 64 -4.24 0.08 -11.27
CA THR A 64 -3.17 -0.23 -10.30
C THR A 64 -2.10 -1.11 -10.93
N ALA A 65 -2.47 -2.14 -11.70
CA ALA A 65 -1.51 -3.01 -12.37
C ALA A 65 -0.62 -2.23 -13.35
N ALA A 66 -1.21 -1.34 -14.15
CA ALA A 66 -0.47 -0.48 -15.07
C ALA A 66 0.43 0.54 -14.34
N ALA A 67 -0.07 1.12 -13.23
CA ALA A 67 0.68 2.09 -12.43
C ALA A 67 1.89 1.46 -11.69
N THR A 68 1.85 0.16 -11.44
CA THR A 68 2.85 -0.58 -10.64
C THR A 68 3.78 -1.46 -11.47
N ILE A 69 3.80 -1.29 -12.79
CA ILE A 69 4.75 -1.97 -13.69
C ILE A 69 6.17 -1.74 -13.18
N GLY A 70 6.99 -2.80 -13.20
CA GLY A 70 8.35 -2.81 -12.66
C GLY A 70 8.43 -3.22 -11.18
N GLN A 71 7.34 -3.16 -10.41
CA GLN A 71 7.31 -3.56 -9.00
C GLN A 71 8.42 -2.87 -8.19
N ARG A 72 9.45 -3.59 -7.72
CA ARG A 72 10.49 -3.04 -6.83
C ARG A 72 11.28 -1.86 -7.41
N ILE A 73 11.38 -1.75 -8.74
CA ILE A 73 12.04 -0.60 -9.39
C ILE A 73 11.10 0.59 -9.58
N ASN A 74 9.81 0.41 -9.31
CA ASN A 74 8.81 1.46 -9.36
C ASN A 74 8.70 2.13 -7.99
N ALA A 75 8.94 3.43 -7.94
CA ALA A 75 8.95 4.21 -6.70
C ALA A 75 7.60 4.17 -5.95
N LEU A 76 6.48 3.93 -6.65
CA LEU A 76 5.13 3.83 -6.06
C LEU A 76 4.82 2.43 -5.50
N TRP A 77 5.60 1.40 -5.82
CA TRP A 77 5.29 0.02 -5.43
C TRP A 77 5.22 -0.21 -3.93
N ALA A 78 6.11 0.43 -3.18
CA ALA A 78 6.11 0.33 -1.73
C ALA A 78 4.84 0.99 -1.14
N ALA A 79 4.44 2.14 -1.67
CA ALA A 79 3.25 2.86 -1.24
C ALA A 79 1.98 2.04 -1.55
N ASP A 80 1.85 1.50 -2.77
CA ASP A 80 0.69 0.71 -3.16
C ASP A 80 0.53 -0.59 -2.36
N ARG A 81 1.63 -1.19 -1.89
CA ARG A 81 1.59 -2.42 -1.08
C ARG A 81 1.43 -2.19 0.42
N LYS A 82 1.69 -0.98 0.91
CA LYS A 82 1.66 -0.65 2.33
C LYS A 82 0.26 -0.88 2.89
N LEU A 83 0.17 -1.53 4.05
CA LEU A 83 -1.07 -1.86 4.76
C LEU A 83 -2.05 -2.76 3.96
N ARG A 84 -1.57 -3.51 2.96
CA ARG A 84 -2.39 -4.44 2.20
C ARG A 84 -2.06 -5.90 2.48
N PHE A 85 -3.08 -6.74 2.36
CA PHE A 85 -2.89 -8.19 2.29
C PHE A 85 -2.37 -8.55 0.91
N THR A 86 -1.23 -9.25 0.91
CA THR A 86 -0.50 -9.68 -0.28
C THR A 86 -0.18 -11.15 -0.14
N THR A 87 0.01 -11.85 -1.26
CA THR A 87 0.38 -13.27 -1.23
C THR A 87 1.59 -13.56 -0.32
N SER A 88 2.57 -12.66 -0.32
CA SER A 88 3.78 -12.79 0.51
C SER A 88 3.57 -12.58 2.01
N ASN A 89 2.50 -11.91 2.46
CA ASN A 89 2.21 -11.71 3.90
C ASN A 89 0.98 -12.50 4.38
N PHE A 90 0.26 -13.18 3.48
CA PHE A 90 -0.98 -13.89 3.79
C PHE A 90 -0.77 -15.05 4.77
N GLY A 91 0.33 -15.80 4.66
CA GLY A 91 0.65 -16.86 5.62
C GLY A 91 0.83 -16.34 7.05
N HIS A 92 1.48 -15.18 7.21
CA HIS A 92 1.61 -14.54 8.51
C HIS A 92 0.25 -14.11 9.06
N ILE A 93 -0.61 -13.54 8.21
CA ILE A 93 -1.97 -13.14 8.58
C ILE A 93 -2.79 -14.35 9.04
N LEU A 94 -2.77 -15.46 8.31
CA LEU A 94 -3.48 -16.68 8.72
C LEU A 94 -2.98 -17.18 10.08
N SER A 95 -1.66 -17.19 10.28
CA SER A 95 -1.05 -17.68 11.52
C SER A 95 -1.42 -16.88 12.78
N THR A 96 -1.88 -15.62 12.65
CA THR A 96 -2.32 -14.83 13.81
C THR A 96 -3.72 -15.21 14.28
N PHE A 97 -4.56 -15.76 13.40
CA PHE A 97 -5.88 -16.29 13.77
C PHE A 97 -5.77 -17.58 14.57
N ASP A 98 -4.81 -18.44 14.22
CA ASP A 98 -4.62 -19.74 14.89
C ASP A 98 -4.02 -19.60 16.30
N ARG A 99 -3.26 -18.54 16.59
CA ARG A 99 -2.66 -18.28 17.92
C ARG A 99 -3.66 -17.91 19.02
N LYS A 100 -4.93 -17.70 18.67
CA LYS A 100 -5.99 -17.36 19.64
C LYS A 100 -6.82 -18.58 20.08
N LYS A 101 -6.40 -19.80 19.71
CA LYS A 101 -6.86 -21.05 20.34
C LYS A 101 -5.85 -21.49 21.40
#